data_AF-A0A1A5YBX4-F1
#
_entry.id   AF-A0A1A5YBX4-F1
#
_cell.length_a   1.000
_cell.length_b   1.000
_cell.length_c   1.000
_cell.angle_alpha   90.00
_cell.angle_beta   90.00
_cell.angle_gamma   90.00
#
_symmetry.space_group_name_H-M   'P 1'
#
loop_
_entity.id
_entity.type
_entity.pdbx_description
1 polymer ?
#
loop_
_entity_poly.entity_id
_entity_poly.type
_entity_poly.pdbx_seq_one_letter_code
_entity_poly.pdbx_strand_id
1 'polypeptide(L)'
;MRRFIASLGYACSGIYQAVRSQRHMRIHCVAVAIVAATGLVLSLNVLEWAVLCLTMALVISLELVNTAIEHVVDLASPERRPLAKAAKDTAAGAVLAAAIFAVIVGLLILGPPLVQLIFG
;
A
#
# COMPACT_ATOMS: atom_id res chain seq x y z
N MET A 1 4.42 -20.32 -21.45
CA MET A 1 3.98 -20.76 -20.11
C MET A 1 5.08 -20.77 -19.04
N ARG A 2 6.16 -21.57 -19.16
CA ARG A 2 7.19 -21.70 -18.10
C ARG A 2 7.84 -20.37 -17.67
N ARG A 3 8.14 -19.46 -18.61
CA ARG A 3 8.70 -18.13 -18.30
C ARG A 3 7.74 -17.20 -17.55
N PHE A 4 6.44 -17.26 -17.87
CA PHE A 4 5.41 -16.45 -17.22
C PHE A 4 5.16 -16.89 -15.78
N ILE A 5 5.09 -18.21 -15.54
CA ILE A 5 4.96 -18.77 -14.19
C ILE A 5 6.18 -18.42 -13.34
N ALA A 6 7.38 -18.44 -13.92
CA ALA A 6 8.60 -18.01 -13.23
C ALA A 6 8.57 -16.51 -12.86
N SER A 7 8.13 -15.63 -13.78
CA SER A 7 8.00 -14.19 -13.49
C SER A 7 6.98 -13.89 -12.39
N LEU A 8 5.86 -14.64 -12.34
CA LEU A 8 4.91 -14.54 -11.24
C LEU A 8 5.54 -14.99 -9.91
N GLY A 9 6.33 -16.07 -9.91
CA GLY A 9 7.07 -16.52 -8.74
C GLY A 9 8.04 -15.45 -8.20
N TYR A 10 8.75 -14.74 -9.09
CA TYR A 10 9.61 -13.63 -8.69
C TYR A 10 8.82 -12.45 -8.13
N ALA A 11 7.69 -12.08 -8.74
CA ALA A 11 6.83 -11.01 -8.25
C ALA A 11 6.26 -11.32 -6.86
N CYS A 12 5.76 -12.55 -6.64
CA CYS A 12 5.27 -13.00 -5.34
C CYS A 12 6.38 -13.03 -4.28
N SER A 13 7.60 -13.46 -4.66
CA SER A 13 8.76 -13.39 -3.76
C SER A 13 9.11 -11.95 -3.37
N GLY A 14 9.05 -11.01 -4.32
CA GLY A 14 9.27 -9.59 -4.06
C GLY A 14 8.28 -9.01 -3.06
N ILE A 15 6.98 -9.32 -3.22
CA ILE A 15 5.93 -8.91 -2.27
C ILE A 15 6.18 -9.53 -0.90
N TYR A 16 6.45 -10.84 -0.83
CA TYR A 16 6.70 -11.53 0.44
C TYR A 16 7.91 -10.94 1.18
N GLN A 17 9.00 -10.67 0.46
CA GLN A 17 10.19 -10.05 1.05
C GLN A 17 9.88 -8.65 1.58
N ALA A 18 9.19 -7.81 0.82
CA ALA A 18 8.79 -6.47 1.27
C ALA A 18 7.92 -6.52 2.53
N VAL A 19 6.94 -7.44 2.60
CA VAL A 19 6.10 -7.63 3.79
C VAL A 19 6.93 -8.10 4.99
N ARG A 20 7.95 -8.93 4.79
CA ARG A 20 8.78 -9.44 5.88
C ARG A 20 9.79 -8.41 6.38
N SER A 21 10.45 -7.68 5.48
CA SER A 21 11.55 -6.78 5.82
C SER A 21 11.07 -5.38 6.20
N GLN A 22 10.03 -4.86 5.54
CA GLN A 22 9.62 -3.46 5.70
C GLN A 22 8.52 -3.30 6.74
N ARG A 23 8.75 -2.39 7.69
CA ARG A 23 7.75 -2.07 8.74
C ARG A 23 6.53 -1.36 8.15
N HIS A 24 6.74 -0.41 7.25
CA HIS A 24 5.66 0.36 6.62
C HIS A 24 4.75 -0.53 5.78
N MET A 25 5.30 -1.43 4.97
CA MET A 25 4.53 -2.48 4.28
C MET A 25 3.63 -3.29 5.22
N ARG A 26 4.13 -3.76 6.38
CA ARG A 26 3.30 -4.51 7.35
C ARG A 26 2.14 -3.69 7.87
N ILE A 27 2.37 -2.40 8.17
CA ILE A 27 1.32 -1.49 8.63
C ILE A 27 0.23 -1.36 7.54
N HIS A 28 0.62 -1.18 6.28
CA HIS A 28 -0.33 -1.10 5.18
C HIS A 28 -1.11 -2.41 4.99
N CYS A 29 -0.47 -3.59 5.09
CA CYS A 29 -1.17 -4.87 5.02
C CYS A 29 -2.20 -5.04 6.15
N VAL A 30 -1.87 -4.63 7.38
CA VAL A 30 -2.81 -4.65 8.52
C VAL A 30 -3.97 -3.69 8.27
N ALA A 31 -3.69 -2.47 7.78
CA ALA A 31 -4.73 -1.51 7.44
C ALA A 31 -5.67 -2.04 6.36
N VAL A 32 -5.15 -2.69 5.33
CA VAL A 32 -5.94 -3.38 4.28
C VAL A 32 -6.85 -4.44 4.89
N ALA A 33 -6.34 -5.27 5.79
CA ALA A 33 -7.14 -6.29 6.45
C ALA A 33 -8.28 -5.69 7.29
N ILE A 34 -8.02 -4.60 8.01
CA ILE A 34 -9.03 -3.88 8.81
C ILE A 34 -10.10 -3.24 7.91
N VAL A 35 -9.70 -2.56 6.83
CA VAL A 35 -10.61 -1.94 5.86
C VAL A 35 -11.47 -2.99 5.19
N ALA A 36 -10.89 -4.13 4.79
CA ALA A 36 -11.62 -5.21 4.17
C ALA A 36 -12.62 -5.87 5.15
N ALA A 37 -12.21 -6.16 6.39
CA ALA A 37 -13.11 -6.71 7.40
C ALA A 37 -14.29 -5.76 7.67
N THR A 38 -14.01 -4.47 7.81
CA THR A 38 -15.03 -3.43 8.00
C THR A 38 -15.99 -3.35 6.79
N GLY A 39 -15.47 -3.37 5.57
CA GLY A 39 -16.30 -3.34 4.36
C GLY A 39 -17.22 -4.55 4.22
N LEU A 40 -16.79 -5.73 4.69
CA LEU A 40 -17.64 -6.93 4.73
C LEU A 40 -18.78 -6.78 5.75
N VAL A 41 -18.48 -6.27 6.94
CA VAL A 41 -19.49 -6.03 8.00
C VAL A 41 -20.54 -5.03 7.55
N LEU A 42 -20.14 -3.98 6.82
CA LEU A 42 -21.04 -2.93 6.34
C LEU A 42 -21.80 -3.29 5.07
N SER A 43 -21.58 -4.49 4.51
CA SER A 43 -22.25 -4.94 3.28
C SER A 43 -22.14 -3.94 2.13
N LEU A 44 -20.93 -3.41 1.91
CA LEU A 44 -20.67 -2.43 0.86
C LEU A 44 -21.06 -2.94 -0.53
N ASN A 45 -21.48 -2.04 -1.39
CA ASN A 45 -21.81 -2.35 -2.78
C ASN A 45 -20.55 -2.56 -3.63
N VAL A 46 -20.75 -3.07 -4.85
CA VAL A 46 -19.65 -3.44 -5.76
C VAL A 46 -18.77 -2.24 -6.13
N LEU A 47 -19.34 -1.04 -6.30
CA LEU A 47 -18.58 0.15 -6.68
C LEU A 47 -17.72 0.65 -5.52
N GLU A 48 -18.25 0.64 -4.29
CA GLU A 48 -17.50 0.98 -3.08
C GLU A 48 -16.30 0.04 -2.90
N TRP A 49 -16.52 -1.26 -3.07
CA TRP A 49 -15.44 -2.26 -3.07
C TRP A 49 -14.41 -2.01 -4.17
N ALA A 50 -14.84 -1.69 -5.39
CA ALA A 50 -13.92 -1.42 -6.49
C ALA A 50 -13.00 -0.24 -6.17
N VAL A 51 -13.56 0.85 -5.62
CA VAL A 51 -12.80 2.03 -5.21
C VAL A 51 -11.84 1.71 -4.06
N LEU A 52 -12.29 1.00 -3.02
CA LEU A 52 -11.41 0.59 -1.90
C LEU A 52 -10.29 -0.33 -2.37
N CYS A 53 -10.58 -1.31 -3.24
CA CYS A 53 -9.57 -2.22 -3.80
C CYS A 53 -8.50 -1.46 -4.59
N LEU A 54 -8.90 -0.54 -5.48
CA LEU A 54 -7.95 0.27 -6.25
C LEU A 54 -7.11 1.17 -5.34
N THR A 55 -7.73 1.76 -4.33
CA THR A 55 -7.07 2.65 -3.37
C THR A 55 -6.03 1.90 -2.53
N MET A 56 -6.40 0.73 -1.99
CA MET A 56 -5.49 -0.13 -1.23
C MET A 56 -4.35 -0.66 -2.11
N ALA A 57 -4.67 -1.08 -3.34
CA ALA A 57 -3.67 -1.55 -4.30
C ALA A 57 -2.66 -0.45 -4.66
N LEU A 58 -3.11 0.80 -4.82
CA LEU A 58 -2.23 1.95 -5.10
C LEU A 58 -1.22 2.17 -3.96
N VAL A 59 -1.68 2.18 -2.71
CA VAL A 59 -0.80 2.39 -1.54
C VAL A 59 0.26 1.28 -1.44
N ILE A 60 -0.16 0.02 -1.54
CA ILE A 60 0.77 -1.13 -1.51
C ILE A 60 1.75 -1.08 -2.68
N SER A 61 1.29 -0.70 -3.87
CA SER A 61 2.15 -0.59 -5.05
C SER A 61 3.21 0.49 -4.88
N LEU A 62 2.83 1.66 -4.34
CA LEU A 62 3.77 2.75 -4.09
C LEU A 62 4.77 2.39 -2.99
N GLU A 63 4.35 1.65 -1.96
CA GLU A 63 5.26 1.17 -0.91
C GLU A 63 6.29 0.16 -1.46
N LEU A 64 5.88 -0.72 -2.38
CA LEU A 64 6.81 -1.61 -3.10
C LEU A 64 7.80 -0.81 -3.96
N VAL A 65 7.32 0.22 -4.67
CA VAL A 65 8.17 1.12 -5.47
C VAL A 65 9.15 1.88 -4.56
N ASN A 66 8.70 2.39 -3.42
CA ASN A 66 9.57 3.04 -2.43
C ASN A 66 10.68 2.09 -1.97
N THR A 67 10.32 0.86 -1.60
CA THR A 67 11.29 -0.17 -1.20
C THR A 67 12.29 -0.48 -2.32
N ALA A 68 11.83 -0.55 -3.57
CA ALA A 68 12.71 -0.77 -4.72
C ALA A 68 13.69 0.39 -4.93
N ILE A 69 13.22 1.65 -4.81
CA ILE A 69 14.05 2.85 -4.89
C ILE A 69 15.07 2.86 -3.76
N GLU A 70 14.66 2.54 -2.52
CA GLU A 70 15.57 2.44 -1.39
C GLU A 70 16.72 1.46 -1.67
N HIS A 71 16.40 0.25 -2.13
CA HIS A 71 17.42 -0.75 -2.48
C HIS A 71 18.37 -0.28 -3.60
N VAL A 72 17.84 0.37 -4.64
CA VAL A 72 18.67 0.89 -5.75
C VAL A 72 19.58 2.01 -5.26
N VAL A 73 19.07 2.92 -4.43
CA VAL A 73 19.86 4.02 -3.87
C VAL A 73 20.94 3.51 -2.91
N ASP A 74 20.62 2.53 -2.06
CA ASP A 74 21.58 1.92 -1.14
C ASP A 74 22.68 1.15 -1.88
N LEU A 75 22.35 0.52 -3.00
CA LEU A 75 23.33 -0.12 -3.88
C LEU A 75 24.24 0.90 -4.58
N ALA A 76 23.66 2.00 -5.09
CA ALA A 76 24.38 2.97 -5.91
C ALA A 76 25.17 4.02 -5.10
N SER A 77 24.76 4.33 -3.88
CA SER A 77 25.39 5.34 -3.03
C SER A 77 25.52 4.85 -1.58
N PRO A 78 26.54 4.03 -1.28
CA PRO A 78 26.79 3.52 0.08
C PRO A 78 27.03 4.64 1.11
N GLU A 79 27.58 5.78 0.64
CA GLU A 79 27.75 6.98 1.43
C GLU A 79 26.54 7.91 1.29
N ARG A 80 26.17 8.61 2.37
CA ARG A 80 25.05 9.57 2.34
C ARG A 80 25.37 10.77 1.46
N ARG A 81 24.80 10.80 0.26
CA ARG A 81 24.84 11.94 -0.68
C ARG A 81 23.53 12.73 -0.66
N PRO A 82 23.56 14.07 -0.86
CA PRO A 82 22.35 14.90 -0.86
C PRO A 82 21.28 14.41 -1.86
N LEU A 83 21.68 14.00 -3.07
CA LEU A 83 20.76 13.48 -4.07
C LEU A 83 20.17 12.11 -3.70
N ALA A 84 20.96 11.23 -3.08
CA ALA A 84 20.48 9.94 -2.58
C ALA A 84 19.40 10.13 -1.50
N LYS A 85 19.61 11.09 -0.60
CA LYS A 85 18.59 11.49 0.38
C LYS A 85 17.34 12.03 -0.30
N ALA A 86 17.48 12.97 -1.25
CA ALA A 86 16.33 13.54 -1.96
C ALA A 86 15.50 12.49 -2.70
N ALA A 87 16.13 11.48 -3.32
CA ALA A 87 15.43 10.38 -4.00
C ALA A 87 14.60 9.54 -3.02
N LYS A 88 15.19 9.16 -1.88
CA LYS A 88 14.49 8.40 -0.83
C LYS A 88 13.34 9.20 -0.21
N ASP A 89 13.59 10.46 0.14
CA ASP A 89 12.60 11.35 0.74
C ASP A 89 11.41 11.56 -0.22
N THR A 90 11.67 11.70 -1.53
CA THR A 90 10.61 11.85 -2.54
C THR A 90 9.78 10.58 -2.70
N ALA A 91 10.42 9.41 -2.72
CA ALA A 91 9.72 8.13 -2.80
C ALA A 91 8.82 7.88 -1.58
N ALA A 92 9.34 8.15 -0.37
CA ALA A 92 8.55 8.08 0.86
C ALA A 92 7.40 9.10 0.87
N GLY A 93 7.64 10.31 0.33
CA GLY A 93 6.61 11.34 0.17
C GLY A 93 5.45 10.90 -0.74
N ALA A 94 5.73 10.13 -1.80
CA ALA A 94 4.69 9.58 -2.68
C ALA A 94 3.80 8.56 -1.95
N VAL A 95 4.39 7.68 -1.13
CA VAL A 95 3.62 6.74 -0.29
C VAL A 95 2.76 7.51 0.70
N LEU A 96 3.31 8.52 1.38
CA LEU A 96 2.58 9.33 2.34
C LEU A 96 1.37 10.03 1.70
N ALA A 97 1.56 10.64 0.52
CA ALA A 97 0.48 11.27 -0.21
C ALA A 97 -0.64 10.27 -0.53
N ALA A 98 -0.30 9.09 -1.05
CA ALA A 98 -1.28 8.05 -1.36
C ALA A 98 -2.00 7.55 -0.10
N ALA A 99 -1.29 7.39 1.02
CA ALA A 99 -1.87 6.98 2.29
C ALA A 99 -2.88 8.01 2.82
N ILE A 100 -2.59 9.31 2.70
CA ILE A 100 -3.53 10.38 3.09
C ILE A 100 -4.82 10.30 2.27
N PHE A 101 -4.71 10.21 0.94
CA PHE A 101 -5.89 10.08 0.08
C PHE A 101 -6.64 8.78 0.33
N ALA A 102 -5.93 7.69 0.64
CA ALA A 102 -6.56 6.43 1.00
C ALA A 102 -7.40 6.53 2.28
N VAL A 103 -6.92 7.27 3.29
CA VAL A 103 -7.69 7.56 4.50
C VAL A 103 -8.94 8.38 4.16
N ILE A 104 -8.81 9.42 3.32
CA ILE A 104 -9.95 10.25 2.90
C ILE A 104 -11.01 9.39 2.20
N VAL A 105 -10.61 8.57 1.21
CA VAL A 105 -11.51 7.65 0.50
C VAL A 105 -12.15 6.66 1.46
N GLY A 106 -11.37 6.08 2.38
CA GLY A 106 -11.86 5.16 3.40
C GLY A 106 -12.92 5.81 4.30
N LEU A 107 -12.72 7.06 4.74
CA LEU A 107 -13.69 7.79 5.54
C LEU A 107 -14.96 8.13 4.75
N LEU A 108 -14.85 8.46 3.46
CA LEU A 108 -16.00 8.76 2.62
C LEU A 108 -16.88 7.53 2.38
N ILE A 109 -16.27 6.37 2.19
CA ILE A 109 -17.00 5.12 1.89
C ILE A 109 -17.47 4.42 3.16
N LEU A 110 -16.60 4.27 4.16
CA LEU A 110 -16.91 3.53 5.39
C LEU A 110 -17.58 4.40 6.45
N GLY A 111 -17.32 5.71 6.47
CA GLY A 111 -17.75 6.61 7.54
C GLY A 111 -19.27 6.67 7.71
N PRO A 112 -20.05 7.04 6.67
CA PRO A 112 -21.50 7.10 6.78
C PRO A 112 -22.15 5.77 7.24
N PRO A 113 -21.86 4.61 6.64
CA PRO A 113 -22.44 3.34 7.09
C PRO A 113 -21.95 2.91 8.49
N LEU A 114 -20.71 3.24 8.88
CA LEU A 114 -20.23 3.00 10.26
C LEU A 114 -21.00 3.80 11.29
N VAL A 115 -21.24 5.09 11.03
CA VAL A 115 -21.99 5.96 11.94
C VAL A 115 -23.42 5.45 12.09
N GLN A 116 -24.05 5.05 10.99
CA GLN A 116 -25.39 4.45 11.02
C GLN A 116 -25.43 3.13 11.78
N LEU A 117 -24.42 2.27 11.63
CA LEU A 117 -24.36 0.99 12.37
C LEU A 117 -24.19 1.19 13.88
N ILE A 118 -23.47 2.24 14.31
CA ILE A 118 -23.14 2.47 15.73
C ILE A 118 -24.22 3.28 16.45
N PHE A 119 -24.82 4.27 15.79
CA PHE A 119 -25.75 5.23 16.40
C PHE A 119 -27.19 5.12 15.88
N GLY A 120 -27.42 4.27 14.88
CA GLY A 120 -28.76 4.01 14.30
C GLY A 120 -29.49 2.85 14.95
#